data_AF-A0A382VQK1-F1
#
_entry.id   AF-A0A382VQK1-F1
#
_cell.length_a   1.000
_cell.length_b   1.000
_cell.length_c   1.000
_cell.angle_alpha   90.00
_cell.angle_beta   90.00
_cell.angle_gamma   90.00
#
_symmetry.space_group_name_H-M   'P 1'
#
loop_
_entity.id
_entity.type
_entity.pdbx_description
1 polymer ?
#
loop_
_entity_poly.entity_id
_entity_poly.type
_entity_poly.pdbx_seq_one_letter_code
_entity_poly.pdbx_strand_id
1 'polypeptide(L)'
;KRVRTITFVRGRRQAELVHLYVRENLSRSDSVAAERLAPYRGSYLPEDRRRIEKDLFDGKLLGLITTNAMELGIDVGDLDATILTGFPGTIASTWQQSGRSGRGSQNSLSVLIASDNALDQYLMRHPDSFFGMNHERARISPANPYIQNPHLICAAYEFPLSMDDTKFFGSEMLWNVDELVGDGLLKVHESNWFISPEVAYPAEEVNIRSIGNRTYTLVHEGSGVVLETIDEMGAFLEMHPGGVYLHQGKSHLITDLDLKSCTVYCREVEVPYYTEVRDVTET
;
A
#
# COMPACT_ATOMS: atom_id res chain seq x y z
N LYS A 1 -12.48 25.14 -19.01
CA LYS A 1 -12.29 23.73 -19.43
C LYS A 1 -12.16 22.90 -18.17
N ARG A 2 -12.89 21.78 -18.02
CA ARG A 2 -12.69 20.87 -16.88
C ARG A 2 -11.47 19.99 -17.19
N VAL A 3 -10.54 19.91 -16.25
CA VAL A 3 -9.25 19.20 -16.38
C VAL A 3 -9.32 17.97 -15.49
N ARG A 4 -9.23 16.78 -16.07
CA ARG A 4 -9.25 15.52 -15.33
C ARG A 4 -7.91 15.32 -14.64
N THR A 5 -7.93 15.28 -13.30
CA THR A 5 -6.73 15.39 -12.49
C THR A 5 -6.60 14.24 -11.51
N ILE A 6 -5.42 13.65 -11.41
CA ILE A 6 -5.06 12.73 -10.31
C ILE A 6 -4.06 13.40 -9.39
N THR A 7 -4.29 13.32 -8.09
CA THR A 7 -3.42 13.90 -7.06
C THR A 7 -2.86 12.78 -6.19
N PHE A 8 -1.56 12.56 -6.28
CA PHE A 8 -0.83 11.62 -5.44
C PHE A 8 -0.41 12.28 -4.13
N VAL A 9 -0.74 11.64 -3.02
CA VAL A 9 -0.41 12.06 -1.66
C VAL A 9 0.36 10.96 -0.91
N ARG A 10 1.02 11.33 0.19
CA ARG A 10 1.91 10.40 0.92
C ARG A 10 1.18 9.52 1.93
N GLY A 11 0.06 9.98 2.47
CA GLY A 11 -0.63 9.31 3.57
C GLY A 11 -2.14 9.15 3.36
N ARG A 12 -2.72 8.13 4.00
CA ARG A 12 -4.16 7.85 3.98
C ARG A 12 -4.99 9.02 4.49
N ARG A 13 -4.57 9.63 5.60
CA ARG A 13 -5.21 10.83 6.17
C ARG A 13 -5.11 12.02 5.21
N GLN A 14 -3.94 12.24 4.61
CA GLN A 14 -3.73 13.33 3.67
C GLN A 14 -4.67 13.21 2.46
N ALA A 15 -4.95 12.00 1.97
CA ALA A 15 -5.87 11.78 0.85
C ALA A 15 -7.28 12.27 1.18
N GLU A 16 -7.77 11.94 2.38
CA GLU A 16 -9.09 12.37 2.86
C GLU A 16 -9.14 13.87 3.13
N LEU A 17 -8.12 14.44 3.77
CA LEU A 17 -8.08 15.88 4.07
C LEU A 17 -8.01 16.73 2.80
N VAL A 18 -7.15 16.37 1.84
CA VAL A 18 -7.08 17.05 0.55
C VAL A 18 -8.41 16.91 -0.19
N HIS A 19 -9.05 15.74 -0.19
CA HIS A 19 -10.38 15.57 -0.75
C HIS A 19 -11.41 16.50 -0.10
N LEU A 20 -11.47 16.56 1.23
CA LEU A 20 -12.38 17.42 1.98
C LEU A 20 -12.19 18.91 1.65
N TYR A 21 -10.95 19.39 1.71
CA TYR A 21 -10.64 20.81 1.46
C TYR A 21 -10.88 21.21 0.01
N VAL A 22 -10.53 20.36 -0.95
CA VAL A 22 -10.78 20.65 -2.37
C VAL A 22 -12.27 20.63 -2.68
N ARG A 23 -13.02 19.66 -2.12
CA ARG A 23 -14.48 19.60 -2.26
C ARG A 23 -15.15 20.83 -1.66
N GLU A 24 -14.75 21.26 -0.47
CA GLU A 24 -15.30 22.46 0.18
C GLU A 24 -14.98 23.74 -0.60
N ASN A 25 -13.75 23.90 -1.08
CA ASN A 25 -13.38 25.07 -1.87
C ASN A 25 -14.12 25.11 -3.22
N LEU A 26 -14.27 23.96 -3.89
CA LEU A 26 -14.98 23.87 -5.16
C LEU A 26 -16.48 24.01 -5.00
N SER A 27 -17.10 23.56 -3.89
CA SER A 27 -18.54 23.69 -3.70
C SER A 27 -19.03 25.14 -3.70
N ARG A 28 -18.14 26.09 -3.36
CA ARG A 28 -18.40 27.54 -3.42
C ARG A 28 -18.44 28.11 -4.85
N SER A 29 -17.89 27.42 -5.84
CA SER A 29 -17.71 27.94 -7.21
C SER A 29 -18.26 27.03 -8.31
N ASP A 30 -18.10 25.71 -8.19
CA ASP A 30 -18.65 24.68 -9.09
C ASP A 30 -19.02 23.42 -8.27
N SER A 31 -20.25 23.39 -7.75
CA SER A 31 -20.77 22.25 -6.96
C SER A 31 -20.75 20.93 -7.74
N VAL A 32 -21.01 20.99 -9.05
CA VAL A 32 -20.98 19.80 -9.92
C VAL A 32 -19.57 19.25 -10.04
N ALA A 33 -18.54 20.11 -10.05
CA ALA A 33 -17.16 19.64 -10.01
C ALA A 33 -16.79 19.05 -8.64
N ALA A 34 -17.28 19.64 -7.54
CA ALA A 34 -17.03 19.17 -6.19
C ALA A 34 -17.57 17.74 -5.94
N GLU A 35 -18.74 17.41 -6.50
CA GLU A 35 -19.35 16.07 -6.42
C GLU A 35 -18.63 15.02 -7.28
N ARG A 36 -17.78 15.45 -8.21
CA ARG A 36 -17.02 14.58 -9.13
C ARG A 36 -15.59 14.35 -8.65
N LEU A 37 -15.36 14.46 -7.35
CA LEU A 37 -14.10 14.16 -6.69
C LEU A 37 -14.25 12.92 -5.82
N ALA A 38 -13.22 12.08 -5.77
CA ALA A 38 -13.17 10.98 -4.81
C ALA A 38 -11.76 10.84 -4.21
N PRO A 39 -11.65 10.50 -2.92
CA PRO A 39 -10.43 9.93 -2.38
C PRO A 39 -10.30 8.45 -2.82
N TYR A 40 -9.08 7.93 -2.87
CA TYR A 40 -8.81 6.51 -3.17
C TYR A 40 -7.61 6.01 -2.39
N ARG A 41 -7.81 4.92 -1.65
CA ARG A 41 -6.78 4.28 -0.84
C ARG A 41 -6.86 2.78 -1.03
N GLY A 42 -5.72 2.10 -0.98
CA GLY A 42 -5.66 0.64 -1.18
C GLY A 42 -6.40 -0.16 -0.09
N SER A 43 -6.59 0.43 1.09
CA SER A 43 -7.30 -0.17 2.23
C SER A 43 -8.82 -0.17 2.08
N TYR A 44 -9.39 0.61 1.16
CA TYR A 44 -10.83 0.54 0.85
C TYR A 44 -11.24 -0.86 0.40
N LEU A 45 -12.52 -1.17 0.67
CA LEU A 45 -13.10 -2.44 0.25
C LEU A 45 -12.96 -2.64 -1.27
N PRO A 46 -12.76 -3.90 -1.73
CA PRO A 46 -12.62 -4.19 -3.16
C PRO A 46 -13.77 -3.66 -4.01
N GLU A 47 -14.99 -3.66 -3.49
CA GLU A 47 -16.18 -3.17 -4.19
C GLU A 47 -16.15 -1.64 -4.38
N ASP A 48 -15.76 -0.90 -3.34
CA ASP A 48 -15.60 0.56 -3.41
C ASP A 48 -14.48 0.95 -4.37
N ARG A 49 -13.34 0.25 -4.32
CA ARG A 49 -12.23 0.51 -5.25
C ARG A 49 -12.65 0.31 -6.70
N ARG A 50 -13.32 -0.81 -7.01
CA ARG A 50 -13.86 -1.08 -8.36
C ARG A 50 -14.86 -0.03 -8.81
N ARG A 51 -15.74 0.44 -7.91
CA ARG A 51 -16.70 1.52 -8.21
C ARG A 51 -15.97 2.82 -8.57
N ILE A 52 -15.02 3.24 -7.74
CA ILE A 52 -14.25 4.48 -7.94
C ILE A 52 -13.40 4.39 -9.23
N GLU A 53 -12.74 3.24 -9.46
CA GLU A 53 -11.96 2.97 -10.68
C GLU A 53 -12.85 3.05 -11.93
N LYS A 54 -14.04 2.43 -11.89
CA LYS A 54 -15.00 2.51 -12.98
C LYS A 54 -15.48 3.94 -13.22
N ASP A 55 -15.83 4.66 -12.16
CA ASP A 55 -16.30 6.04 -12.30
C ASP A 55 -15.20 6.99 -12.78
N LEU A 56 -13.94 6.70 -12.44
CA LEU A 56 -12.79 7.35 -13.04
C LEU A 56 -12.71 7.03 -14.53
N PHE A 57 -12.68 5.75 -14.91
CA PHE A 57 -12.54 5.30 -16.30
C PHE A 57 -13.67 5.85 -17.21
N ASP A 58 -14.92 5.77 -16.74
CA ASP A 58 -16.11 6.29 -17.42
C ASP A 58 -16.13 7.83 -17.53
N GLY A 59 -15.15 8.52 -16.95
CA GLY A 59 -15.06 9.98 -16.95
C GLY A 59 -16.09 10.67 -16.04
N LYS A 60 -16.77 9.93 -15.15
CA LYS A 60 -17.69 10.51 -14.16
C LYS A 60 -16.93 11.28 -13.09
N LEU A 61 -15.75 10.83 -12.70
CA LEU A 61 -14.86 11.60 -11.83
C LEU A 61 -14.00 12.59 -12.64
N LEU A 62 -13.93 13.82 -12.14
CA LEU A 62 -13.01 14.86 -12.59
C LEU A 62 -11.69 14.83 -11.81
N GLY A 63 -11.73 14.39 -10.56
CA GLY A 63 -10.57 14.40 -9.68
C GLY A 63 -10.49 13.15 -8.83
N LEU A 64 -9.29 12.59 -8.72
CA LEU A 64 -9.00 11.51 -7.79
C LEU A 64 -7.85 11.92 -6.87
N ILE A 65 -8.01 11.80 -5.56
CA ILE A 65 -6.95 12.03 -4.58
C ILE A 65 -6.54 10.68 -4.01
N THR A 66 -5.28 10.28 -4.21
CA THR A 66 -4.88 8.90 -3.93
C THR A 66 -3.48 8.78 -3.35
N THR A 67 -3.22 7.71 -2.61
CA THR A 67 -1.86 7.33 -2.22
C THR A 67 -1.11 6.71 -3.41
N ASN A 68 -0.04 5.94 -3.17
CA ASN A 68 0.61 5.13 -4.20
C ASN A 68 -0.28 3.99 -4.77
N ALA A 69 -1.51 3.79 -4.27
CA ALA A 69 -2.37 2.70 -4.68
C ALA A 69 -2.76 2.74 -6.18
N MET A 70 -2.71 3.91 -6.81
CA MET A 70 -2.96 4.10 -8.25
C MET A 70 -1.67 4.21 -9.09
N GLU A 71 -0.51 3.93 -8.50
CA GLU A 71 0.80 4.02 -9.16
C GLU A 71 1.02 2.86 -10.14
N LEU A 72 0.53 1.66 -9.83
CA LEU A 72 0.81 0.44 -10.61
C LEU A 72 -0.48 -0.31 -10.98
N GLY A 73 -0.53 -0.85 -12.21
CA GLY A 73 -1.46 -1.92 -12.59
C GLY A 73 -2.90 -1.54 -12.96
N ILE A 74 -3.34 -0.29 -12.73
CA ILE A 74 -4.72 0.14 -13.05
C ILE A 74 -4.72 1.04 -14.29
N ASP A 75 -5.62 0.77 -15.24
CA ASP A 75 -5.91 1.68 -16.34
C ASP A 75 -6.82 2.80 -15.86
N VAL A 76 -6.24 3.98 -15.67
CA VAL A 76 -6.92 5.17 -15.15
C VAL A 76 -7.57 6.02 -16.25
N GLY A 77 -7.50 5.56 -17.51
CA GLY A 77 -7.96 6.29 -18.69
C GLY A 77 -7.12 7.56 -18.96
N ASP A 78 -7.65 8.42 -19.83
CA ASP A 78 -6.97 9.67 -20.24
C ASP A 78 -7.12 10.77 -19.18
N LEU A 79 -6.09 10.92 -18.35
CA LEU A 79 -5.98 12.05 -17.42
C LEU A 79 -5.22 13.21 -18.09
N ASP A 80 -5.71 14.42 -17.86
CA ASP A 80 -5.13 15.65 -18.39
C ASP A 80 -3.98 16.16 -17.51
N ALA A 81 -4.06 15.94 -16.19
CA ALA A 81 -3.08 16.42 -15.25
C ALA A 81 -2.79 15.44 -14.10
N THR A 82 -1.57 15.51 -13.59
CA THR A 82 -1.12 14.80 -12.39
C THR A 82 -0.51 15.80 -11.42
N ILE A 83 -0.89 15.72 -10.14
CA ILE A 83 -0.30 16.49 -9.05
C ILE A 83 0.37 15.50 -8.09
N LEU A 84 1.62 15.74 -7.74
CA LEU A 84 2.35 14.97 -6.72
C LEU A 84 2.58 15.89 -5.53
N THR A 85 2.04 15.55 -4.35
CA THR A 85 2.26 16.32 -3.13
C THR A 85 3.47 15.75 -2.37
N GLY A 86 4.63 16.33 -2.65
CA GLY A 86 5.93 15.91 -2.16
C GLY A 86 6.59 14.86 -3.07
N PHE A 87 7.90 14.69 -2.93
CA PHE A 87 8.64 13.67 -3.67
C PHE A 87 8.16 12.26 -3.23
N PRO A 88 7.80 11.37 -4.18
CA PRO A 88 7.40 9.98 -3.88
C PRO A 88 8.46 9.11 -3.19
N GLY A 89 9.68 9.62 -3.00
CA GLY A 89 10.78 8.91 -2.36
C GLY A 89 11.70 8.20 -3.35
N THR A 90 11.23 7.93 -4.57
CA THR A 90 12.03 7.36 -5.66
C THR A 90 11.77 8.08 -6.98
N ILE A 91 12.78 8.08 -7.85
CA ILE A 91 12.68 8.59 -9.21
C ILE A 91 11.74 7.72 -10.04
N ALA A 92 11.83 6.39 -9.89
CA ALA A 92 10.90 5.46 -10.53
C ALA A 92 9.43 5.76 -10.21
N SER A 93 9.07 5.95 -8.94
CA SER A 93 7.70 6.29 -8.54
C SER A 93 7.26 7.65 -9.08
N THR A 94 8.17 8.63 -9.13
CA THR A 94 7.86 9.95 -9.69
C THR A 94 7.48 9.88 -11.18
N TRP A 95 8.23 9.10 -11.96
CA TRP A 95 7.92 8.87 -13.37
C TRP A 95 6.66 8.02 -13.57
N GLN A 96 6.43 7.01 -12.72
CA GLN A 96 5.21 6.19 -12.79
C GLN A 96 3.95 7.00 -12.48
N GLN A 97 4.01 7.89 -11.48
CA GLN A 97 2.90 8.76 -11.09
C GLN A 97 2.65 9.86 -12.13
N SER A 98 3.70 10.55 -12.60
CA SER A 98 3.56 11.58 -13.65
C SER A 98 3.06 11.02 -14.98
N GLY A 99 3.50 9.81 -15.36
CA GLY A 99 3.04 9.08 -16.54
C GLY A 99 1.58 8.61 -16.50
N ARG A 100 0.83 8.95 -15.45
CA ARG A 100 -0.62 8.75 -15.37
C ARG A 100 -1.40 9.78 -16.18
N SER A 101 -0.81 10.96 -16.43
CA SER A 101 -1.37 11.95 -17.35
C SER A 101 -0.68 11.88 -18.72
N GLY A 102 -1.39 12.30 -19.78
CA GLY A 102 -0.81 12.41 -21.12
C GLY A 102 -0.68 11.10 -21.90
N ARG A 103 -1.61 10.17 -21.70
CA ARG A 103 -1.70 8.94 -22.52
C ARG A 103 -2.36 9.16 -23.90
N GLY A 104 -3.14 10.24 -24.04
CA GLY A 104 -3.75 10.67 -25.30
C GLY A 104 -2.86 11.59 -26.14
N SER A 105 -3.42 12.12 -27.24
CA SER A 105 -2.73 13.05 -28.16
C SER A 105 -2.73 14.52 -27.73
N GLN A 106 -3.29 14.84 -26.56
CA GLN A 106 -3.35 16.20 -26.04
C GLN A 106 -2.23 16.50 -25.06
N ASN A 107 -1.89 17.77 -24.91
CA ASN A 107 -0.94 18.25 -23.90
C ASN A 107 -1.41 17.83 -22.50
N SER A 108 -0.49 17.30 -21.70
CA SER A 108 -0.69 17.00 -20.29
C SER A 108 0.18 17.86 -19.39
N LEU A 109 -0.18 17.92 -18.11
CA LEU A 109 0.56 18.66 -17.09
C LEU A 109 0.85 17.77 -15.88
N SER A 110 2.13 17.64 -15.52
CA SER A 110 2.54 17.06 -14.25
C SER A 110 3.13 18.14 -13.35
N VAL A 111 2.63 18.24 -12.12
CA VAL A 111 3.06 19.22 -11.12
C VAL A 111 3.58 18.49 -9.88
N LEU A 112 4.83 18.71 -9.53
CA LEU A 112 5.41 18.29 -8.26
C LEU A 112 5.38 19.46 -7.28
N ILE A 113 4.61 19.34 -6.21
CA ILE A 113 4.51 20.33 -5.13
C ILE A 113 5.39 19.86 -3.98
N ALA A 114 6.58 20.45 -3.86
CA ALA A 114 7.50 20.14 -2.79
C ALA A 114 6.95 20.51 -1.40
N SER A 115 7.25 19.66 -0.41
CA SER A 115 7.09 19.95 1.01
C SER A 115 8.35 20.62 1.59
N ASP A 116 8.33 20.95 2.87
CA ASP A 116 9.42 21.62 3.59
C ASP A 116 10.57 20.68 4.01
N ASN A 117 10.45 19.38 3.74
CA ASN A 117 11.49 18.41 4.07
C ASN A 117 12.78 18.64 3.26
N ALA A 118 13.93 18.25 3.83
CA ALA A 118 15.25 18.53 3.24
C ALA A 118 15.45 17.94 1.84
N LEU A 119 14.89 16.75 1.56
CA LEU A 119 15.05 16.08 0.26
C LEU A 119 14.26 16.82 -0.82
N ASP A 120 12.99 17.13 -0.57
CA ASP A 120 12.16 17.92 -1.50
C ASP A 120 12.83 19.27 -1.80
N GLN A 121 13.28 19.97 -0.76
CA GLN A 121 13.95 21.27 -0.89
C GLN A 121 15.26 21.18 -1.66
N TYR A 122 16.02 20.08 -1.50
CA TYR A 122 17.22 19.83 -2.30
C TYR A 122 16.87 19.64 -3.77
N LEU A 123 15.89 18.78 -4.09
CA LEU A 123 15.48 18.50 -5.48
C LEU A 123 14.94 19.76 -6.18
N MET A 124 14.21 20.62 -5.47
CA MET A 124 13.74 21.91 -6.02
C MET A 124 14.87 22.90 -6.30
N ARG A 125 15.95 22.89 -5.51
CA ARG A 125 17.14 23.74 -5.74
C ARG A 125 18.07 23.18 -6.81
N HIS A 126 17.99 21.88 -7.08
CA HIS A 126 18.85 21.18 -8.03
C HIS A 126 18.02 20.38 -9.05
N PRO A 127 17.21 21.05 -9.89
CA PRO A 127 16.32 20.37 -10.84
C PRO A 127 17.08 19.53 -11.86
N ASP A 128 18.26 19.97 -12.32
CA ASP A 128 19.09 19.20 -13.24
C ASP A 128 19.53 17.85 -12.65
N SER A 129 19.75 17.80 -11.33
CA SER A 129 20.04 16.55 -10.63
C SER A 129 18.82 15.64 -10.62
N PHE A 130 17.64 16.17 -10.33
CA PHE A 130 16.40 15.40 -10.34
C PHE A 130 16.13 14.76 -11.72
N PHE A 131 16.24 15.54 -12.81
CA PHE A 131 16.03 15.03 -14.16
C PHE A 131 17.20 14.17 -14.69
N GLY A 132 18.40 14.29 -14.12
CA GLY A 132 19.58 13.51 -14.48
C GLY A 132 19.75 12.20 -13.70
N MET A 133 18.95 11.95 -12.65
CA MET A 133 19.04 10.72 -11.87
C MET A 133 18.53 9.50 -12.65
N ASN A 134 19.28 8.39 -12.56
CA ASN A 134 18.82 7.10 -13.07
C ASN A 134 17.77 6.48 -12.13
N HIS A 135 16.89 5.67 -12.70
CA HIS A 135 15.94 4.86 -11.93
C HIS A 135 16.67 3.90 -10.97
N GLU A 136 16.06 3.69 -9.82
CA GLU A 136 16.55 2.76 -8.81
C GLU A 136 16.61 1.33 -9.35
N ARG A 137 17.59 0.54 -8.85
CA ARG A 137 17.76 -0.86 -9.24
C ARG A 137 17.02 -1.77 -8.26
N ALA A 138 16.15 -2.65 -8.77
CA ALA A 138 15.58 -3.73 -7.98
C ALA A 138 16.68 -4.71 -7.58
N ARG A 139 16.90 -4.87 -6.27
CA ARG A 139 17.82 -5.86 -5.71
C ARG A 139 17.01 -6.95 -5.02
N ILE A 140 17.30 -8.19 -5.33
CA ILE A 140 16.72 -9.37 -4.68
C ILE A 140 17.85 -10.17 -4.04
N SER A 141 17.53 -10.89 -2.95
CA SER A 141 18.46 -11.79 -2.27
C SER A 141 17.79 -13.14 -2.01
N PRO A 142 17.60 -13.98 -3.04
CA PRO A 142 16.91 -15.27 -2.89
C PRO A 142 17.62 -16.23 -1.93
N ALA A 143 18.95 -16.08 -1.75
CA ALA A 143 19.77 -16.88 -0.86
C ALA A 143 19.74 -16.40 0.61
N ASN A 144 18.89 -15.45 0.98
CA ASN A 144 18.72 -15.05 2.38
C ASN A 144 18.14 -16.24 3.17
N PRO A 145 18.81 -16.78 4.20
CA PRO A 145 18.36 -17.98 4.92
C PRO A 145 16.97 -17.83 5.55
N TYR A 146 16.60 -16.63 6.01
CA TYR A 146 15.27 -16.37 6.57
C TYR A 146 14.13 -16.47 5.53
N ILE A 147 14.45 -16.34 4.24
CA ILE A 147 13.52 -16.52 3.13
C ILE A 147 13.67 -17.93 2.56
N GLN A 148 14.90 -18.35 2.34
CA GLN A 148 15.23 -19.60 1.67
C GLN A 148 14.87 -20.82 2.49
N ASN A 149 15.15 -20.85 3.81
CA ASN A 149 14.87 -22.01 4.65
C ASN A 149 13.38 -22.38 4.65
N PRO A 150 12.42 -21.45 4.89
CA PRO A 150 11.00 -21.76 4.77
C PRO A 150 10.60 -22.27 3.37
N HIS A 151 11.19 -21.71 2.30
CA HIS A 151 10.91 -22.15 0.94
C HIS A 151 11.52 -23.51 0.60
N LEU A 152 12.67 -23.88 1.20
CA LEU A 152 13.25 -25.21 1.07
C LEU A 152 12.38 -26.27 1.77
N ILE A 153 11.81 -25.97 2.92
CA ILE A 153 10.86 -26.87 3.61
C ILE A 153 9.61 -27.05 2.73
N CYS A 154 9.05 -25.97 2.19
CA CYS A 154 7.93 -26.06 1.24
C CYS A 154 8.29 -26.88 0.00
N ALA A 155 9.47 -26.66 -0.58
CA ALA A 155 9.93 -27.42 -1.74
C ALA A 155 10.06 -28.92 -1.40
N ALA A 156 10.66 -29.26 -0.26
CA ALA A 156 10.81 -30.64 0.21
C ALA A 156 9.46 -31.33 0.53
N TYR A 157 8.44 -30.56 0.90
CA TYR A 157 7.07 -31.04 1.05
C TYR A 157 6.42 -31.40 -0.29
N GLU A 158 6.65 -30.57 -1.31
CA GLU A 158 6.14 -30.80 -2.67
C GLU A 158 6.87 -31.96 -3.37
N PHE A 159 8.19 -31.98 -3.27
CA PHE A 159 9.03 -33.03 -3.84
C PHE A 159 10.38 -33.12 -3.09
N PRO A 160 10.93 -34.33 -2.83
CA PRO A 160 12.20 -34.47 -2.14
C PRO A 160 13.31 -33.67 -2.82
N LEU A 161 14.02 -32.86 -2.04
CA LEU A 161 15.12 -32.05 -2.53
C LEU A 161 16.33 -32.92 -2.88
N SER A 162 17.07 -32.49 -3.88
CA SER A 162 18.26 -33.16 -4.38
C SER A 162 19.39 -32.16 -4.66
N MET A 163 20.60 -32.67 -4.90
CA MET A 163 21.73 -31.82 -5.31
C MET A 163 21.43 -31.01 -6.59
N ASP A 164 20.56 -31.52 -7.47
CA ASP A 164 20.19 -30.84 -8.72
C ASP A 164 19.38 -29.55 -8.48
N ASP A 165 18.78 -29.39 -7.30
CA ASP A 165 17.99 -28.21 -6.95
C ASP A 165 18.85 -26.99 -6.59
N THR A 166 20.17 -27.17 -6.43
CA THR A 166 21.14 -26.06 -6.33
C THR A 166 21.10 -25.14 -7.54
N LYS A 167 20.62 -25.60 -8.70
CA LYS A 167 20.38 -24.74 -9.89
C LYS A 167 19.29 -23.68 -9.67
N PHE A 168 18.36 -23.93 -8.73
CA PHE A 168 17.26 -23.03 -8.40
C PHE A 168 17.56 -22.21 -7.15
N PHE A 169 18.13 -22.85 -6.13
CA PHE A 169 18.34 -22.24 -4.81
C PHE A 169 19.78 -21.74 -4.61
N GLY A 170 20.69 -21.96 -5.55
CA GLY A 170 22.10 -21.64 -5.40
C GLY A 170 22.85 -22.67 -4.55
N SER A 171 24.16 -22.47 -4.41
CA SER A 171 25.04 -23.34 -3.62
C SER A 171 24.77 -23.26 -2.11
N GLU A 172 24.23 -22.12 -1.66
CA GLU A 172 23.89 -21.80 -0.28
C GLU A 172 22.82 -22.76 0.28
N MET A 173 21.98 -23.32 -0.61
CA MET A 173 21.02 -24.36 -0.29
C MET A 173 21.64 -25.51 0.50
N LEU A 174 22.87 -25.92 0.16
CA LEU A 174 23.53 -27.06 0.81
C LEU A 174 23.82 -26.82 2.29
N TRP A 175 24.15 -25.59 2.66
CA TRP A 175 24.35 -25.22 4.06
C TRP A 175 23.01 -25.14 4.80
N ASN A 176 22.00 -24.58 4.14
CA ASN A 176 20.67 -24.41 4.69
C ASN A 176 19.93 -25.75 4.91
N VAL A 177 20.06 -26.72 3.99
CA VAL A 177 19.47 -28.05 4.20
C VAL A 177 20.17 -28.83 5.32
N ASP A 178 21.47 -28.63 5.51
CA ASP A 178 22.21 -29.24 6.63
C ASP A 178 21.73 -28.67 7.98
N GLU A 179 21.54 -27.35 8.07
CA GLU A 179 20.92 -26.68 9.22
C GLU A 179 19.51 -27.24 9.50
N LEU A 180 18.66 -27.31 8.47
CA LEU A 180 17.29 -27.83 8.59
C LEU A 180 17.22 -29.32 8.98
N VAL A 181 18.22 -30.11 8.61
CA VAL A 181 18.37 -31.50 9.09
C VAL A 181 18.76 -31.51 10.57
N GLY A 182 19.69 -30.63 10.98
CA GLY A 182 20.06 -30.42 12.37
C GLY A 182 18.87 -30.03 13.27
N ASP A 183 17.97 -29.20 12.74
CA ASP A 183 16.72 -28.77 13.38
C ASP A 183 15.60 -29.84 13.35
N GLY A 184 15.83 -30.98 12.68
CA GLY A 184 14.85 -32.07 12.57
C GLY A 184 13.68 -31.78 11.64
N LEU A 185 13.73 -30.69 10.88
CA LEU A 185 12.70 -30.28 9.91
C LEU A 185 12.83 -31.05 8.59
N LEU A 186 14.06 -31.42 8.22
CA LEU A 186 14.36 -32.31 7.10
C LEU A 186 15.05 -33.59 7.58
N LYS A 187 14.97 -34.64 6.77
CA LYS A 187 15.68 -35.91 6.98
C LYS A 187 16.39 -36.32 5.71
N VAL A 188 17.62 -36.79 5.86
CA VAL A 188 18.40 -37.33 4.74
C VAL A 188 18.04 -38.79 4.54
N HIS A 189 17.70 -39.16 3.30
CA HIS A 189 17.59 -40.55 2.90
C HIS A 189 18.29 -40.73 1.54
N GLU A 190 19.25 -41.66 1.49
CA GLU A 190 20.18 -41.83 0.37
C GLU A 190 20.95 -40.54 0.04
N SER A 191 20.53 -39.80 -0.99
CA SER A 191 21.14 -38.55 -1.45
C SER A 191 20.14 -37.40 -1.56
N ASN A 192 18.92 -37.60 -1.06
CA ASN A 192 17.85 -36.61 -1.11
C ASN A 192 17.44 -36.19 0.31
N TRP A 193 16.92 -34.97 0.42
CA TRP A 193 16.36 -34.42 1.64
C TRP A 193 14.83 -34.48 1.57
N PHE A 194 14.24 -35.15 2.54
CA PHE A 194 12.81 -35.34 2.68
C PHE A 194 12.29 -34.51 3.84
N ILE A 195 11.05 -34.04 3.75
CA ILE A 195 10.43 -33.36 4.88
C ILE A 195 10.22 -34.31 6.06
N SER A 196 10.39 -33.81 7.28
CA SER A 196 10.09 -34.56 8.49
C SER A 196 8.57 -34.79 8.61
N PRO A 197 8.10 -35.99 9.01
CA PRO A 197 6.67 -36.28 9.19
C PRO A 197 5.96 -35.42 10.24
N GLU A 198 6.72 -34.73 11.10
CA GLU A 198 6.19 -33.81 12.12
C GLU A 198 5.74 -32.47 11.51
N VAL A 199 6.20 -32.14 10.31
CA VAL A 199 5.82 -30.92 9.59
C VAL A 199 4.61 -31.22 8.70
N ALA A 200 3.43 -30.74 9.09
CA ALA A 200 2.17 -31.06 8.41
C ALA A 200 1.99 -30.30 7.09
N TYR A 201 2.01 -28.96 7.11
CA TYR A 201 1.79 -28.14 5.93
C TYR A 201 2.57 -26.81 6.02
N PRO A 202 3.83 -26.78 5.55
CA PRO A 202 4.72 -25.65 5.79
C PRO A 202 4.27 -24.35 5.10
N ALA A 203 3.58 -24.45 3.96
CA ALA A 203 3.16 -23.30 3.17
C ALA A 203 2.13 -22.39 3.89
N GLU A 204 1.42 -22.90 4.90
CA GLU A 204 0.50 -22.10 5.73
C GLU A 204 1.24 -21.08 6.60
N GLU A 205 2.46 -21.40 7.03
CA GLU A 205 3.28 -20.54 7.89
C GLU A 205 4.16 -19.57 7.08
N VAL A 206 4.28 -19.77 5.76
CA VAL A 206 5.13 -18.94 4.89
C VAL A 206 4.34 -17.80 4.27
N ASN A 207 4.56 -16.59 4.75
CA ASN A 207 4.02 -15.38 4.14
C ASN A 207 5.01 -14.77 3.12
N ILE A 208 4.64 -14.76 1.84
CA ILE A 208 5.45 -14.20 0.73
C ILE A 208 5.45 -12.66 0.78
N ARG A 209 4.54 -12.04 1.53
CA ARG A 209 4.44 -10.58 1.68
C ARG A 209 4.78 -10.19 3.10
N SER A 210 5.72 -9.25 3.27
CA SER A 210 6.11 -8.70 4.58
C SER A 210 5.04 -7.83 5.26
N ILE A 211 3.77 -7.95 4.89
CA ILE A 211 2.65 -7.34 5.61
C ILE A 211 2.32 -8.29 6.76
N GLY A 212 2.25 -7.77 7.98
CA GLY A 212 1.96 -8.57 9.17
C GLY A 212 0.75 -9.48 8.98
N ASN A 213 0.76 -10.65 9.63
CA ASN A 213 -0.27 -11.68 9.44
C ASN A 213 -1.68 -11.26 9.91
N ARG A 214 -1.83 -10.07 10.51
CA ARG A 214 -3.09 -9.58 11.07
C ARG A 214 -3.56 -8.33 10.36
N THR A 215 -4.82 -8.38 9.96
CA THR A 215 -5.58 -7.24 9.44
C THR A 215 -6.75 -6.96 10.35
N TYR A 216 -7.02 -5.68 10.59
CA TYR A 216 -8.15 -5.22 11.38
C TYR A 216 -9.28 -4.75 10.47
N THR A 217 -10.51 -5.08 10.86
CA THR A 217 -11.72 -4.71 10.12
C THR A 217 -12.44 -3.58 10.83
N LEU A 218 -12.65 -2.45 10.13
CA LEU A 218 -13.41 -1.32 10.64
C LEU A 218 -14.91 -1.55 10.39
N VAL A 219 -15.71 -1.51 11.46
CA VAL A 219 -17.14 -1.81 11.45
C VAL A 219 -17.93 -0.66 12.05
N HIS A 220 -19.01 -0.26 11.38
CA HIS A 220 -19.94 0.73 11.90
C HIS A 220 -20.84 0.12 12.98
N GLU A 221 -20.86 0.73 14.16
CA GLU A 221 -21.69 0.33 15.29
C GLU A 221 -23.18 0.42 14.95
N GLY A 222 -23.96 -0.59 15.35
CA GLY A 222 -25.40 -0.65 15.12
C GLY A 222 -25.81 -1.21 13.76
N SER A 223 -25.15 -0.85 12.66
CA SER A 223 -25.44 -1.42 11.33
C SER A 223 -24.67 -2.70 11.04
N GLY A 224 -23.49 -2.87 11.65
CA GLY A 224 -22.59 -4.00 11.37
C GLY A 224 -21.93 -3.94 9.99
N VAL A 225 -22.07 -2.82 9.28
CA VAL A 225 -21.48 -2.64 7.95
C VAL A 225 -19.96 -2.52 8.10
N VAL A 226 -19.23 -3.33 7.35
CA VAL A 226 -17.78 -3.21 7.20
C VAL A 226 -17.47 -2.02 6.30
N LEU A 227 -16.56 -1.16 6.74
CA LEU A 227 -16.14 0.03 5.99
C LEU A 227 -14.77 -0.16 5.33
N GLU A 228 -13.83 -0.79 6.02
CA GLU A 228 -12.44 -0.84 5.58
C GLU A 228 -11.68 -1.99 6.24
N THR A 229 -10.60 -2.46 5.60
CA THR A 229 -9.65 -3.41 6.19
C THR A 229 -8.24 -2.84 6.11
N ILE A 230 -7.54 -2.86 7.24
CA ILE A 230 -6.22 -2.24 7.40
C ILE A 230 -5.23 -3.21 8.05
N ASP A 231 -3.94 -3.02 7.84
CA ASP A 231 -2.88 -3.74 8.55
C ASP A 231 -2.85 -3.38 10.05
N GLU A 232 -2.30 -4.27 10.88
CA GLU A 232 -2.21 -4.08 12.34
C GLU A 232 -1.54 -2.77 12.77
N MET A 233 -0.40 -2.42 12.14
CA MET A 233 0.31 -1.16 12.46
C MET A 233 -0.57 0.05 12.12
N GLY A 234 -1.23 0.03 10.97
CA GLY A 234 -2.21 1.04 10.59
C GLY A 234 -3.39 1.15 11.56
N ALA A 235 -3.91 0.03 12.06
CA ALA A 235 -4.99 0.02 13.05
C ALA A 235 -4.56 0.69 14.36
N PHE A 236 -3.36 0.39 14.85
CA PHE A 236 -2.88 0.97 16.11
C PHE A 236 -2.58 2.47 16.02
N LEU A 237 -2.09 2.92 14.86
CA LEU A 237 -1.75 4.32 14.63
C LEU A 237 -2.94 5.19 14.23
N GLU A 238 -3.97 4.64 13.58
CA GLU A 238 -5.07 5.44 13.02
C GLU A 238 -6.44 5.12 13.63
N MET A 239 -6.59 3.96 14.28
CA MET A 239 -7.88 3.43 14.75
C MET A 239 -7.89 3.15 16.26
N HIS A 240 -7.28 4.03 17.04
CA HIS A 240 -7.33 3.93 18.50
C HIS A 240 -8.66 4.49 19.06
N PRO A 241 -9.19 3.94 20.17
CA PRO A 241 -10.40 4.47 20.81
C PRO A 241 -10.30 5.97 21.09
N GLY A 242 -11.38 6.71 20.83
CA GLY A 242 -11.46 8.17 20.90
C GLY A 242 -10.85 8.92 19.71
N GLY A 243 -10.16 8.23 18.80
CA GLY A 243 -9.64 8.81 17.57
C GLY A 243 -10.74 9.05 16.53
N VAL A 244 -10.53 10.05 15.67
CA VAL A 244 -11.38 10.34 14.51
C VAL A 244 -10.72 9.78 13.25
N TYR A 245 -11.38 8.80 12.64
CA TYR A 245 -10.97 8.17 11.40
C TYR A 245 -11.78 8.72 10.22
N LEU A 246 -11.09 9.09 9.14
CA LEU A 246 -11.71 9.59 7.91
C LEU A 246 -11.83 8.45 6.89
N HIS A 247 -13.05 8.26 6.40
CA HIS A 247 -13.37 7.28 5.37
C HIS A 247 -14.29 7.91 4.31
N GLN A 248 -13.79 8.08 3.08
CA GLN A 248 -14.53 8.65 1.95
C GLN A 248 -15.16 10.03 2.26
N GLY A 249 -14.40 10.89 2.95
CA GLY A 249 -14.84 12.24 3.34
C GLY A 249 -15.88 12.28 4.47
N LYS A 250 -16.09 11.16 5.19
CA LYS A 250 -16.92 11.09 6.40
C LYS A 250 -16.05 10.80 7.63
N SER A 251 -16.35 11.50 8.72
CA SER A 251 -15.68 11.33 10.01
C SER A 251 -16.36 10.24 10.83
N HIS A 252 -15.56 9.31 11.35
CA HIS A 252 -16.00 8.23 12.20
C HIS A 252 -15.22 8.28 13.51
N LEU A 253 -15.91 8.36 14.64
CA LEU A 253 -15.28 8.26 15.95
C LEU A 253 -15.07 6.78 16.25
N ILE A 254 -13.83 6.40 16.53
CA ILE A 254 -13.50 5.05 16.99
C ILE A 254 -13.95 4.91 18.44
N THR A 255 -14.76 3.90 18.69
CA THR A 255 -15.36 3.62 20.00
C THR A 255 -14.63 2.50 20.72
N ASP A 256 -14.19 1.48 19.99
CA ASP A 256 -13.50 0.32 20.54
C ASP A 256 -12.55 -0.33 19.53
N LEU A 257 -11.50 -0.98 20.05
CA LEU A 257 -10.49 -1.72 19.28
C LEU A 257 -10.30 -3.10 19.94
N ASP A 258 -10.97 -4.11 19.39
CA ASP A 258 -10.90 -5.48 19.90
C ASP A 258 -9.74 -6.24 19.23
N LEU A 259 -8.65 -6.38 19.99
CA LEU A 259 -7.44 -7.09 19.58
C LEU A 259 -7.63 -8.60 19.41
N LYS A 260 -8.66 -9.20 20.03
CA LYS A 260 -8.90 -10.65 19.93
C LYS A 260 -9.63 -10.99 18.64
N SER A 261 -10.66 -10.22 18.31
CA SER A 261 -11.43 -10.41 17.06
C SER A 261 -10.83 -9.65 15.88
N CYS A 262 -9.77 -8.85 16.08
CA CYS A 262 -9.20 -7.94 15.07
C CYS A 262 -10.27 -7.02 14.45
N THR A 263 -11.15 -6.49 15.30
CA THR A 263 -12.28 -5.63 14.88
C THR A 263 -12.18 -4.26 15.53
N VAL A 264 -12.38 -3.22 14.73
CA VAL A 264 -12.48 -1.84 15.19
C VAL A 264 -13.93 -1.38 15.06
N TYR A 265 -14.50 -0.86 16.13
CA TYR A 265 -15.85 -0.31 16.12
C TYR A 265 -15.80 1.21 16.01
N CYS A 266 -16.72 1.76 15.20
CA CYS A 266 -16.82 3.20 15.02
C CYS A 266 -18.27 3.65 14.83
N ARG A 267 -18.52 4.94 15.04
CA ARG A 267 -19.79 5.59 14.72
C ARG A 267 -19.54 6.85 13.90
N GLU A 268 -20.42 7.13 12.94
CA GLU A 268 -20.35 8.39 12.17
C GLU A 268 -20.56 9.60 13.10
N VAL A 269 -19.73 10.63 12.95
CA VAL A 269 -19.78 11.88 13.73
C VAL A 269 -19.48 13.08 12.86
N GLU A 270 -20.08 14.23 13.17
CA GLU A 270 -19.71 15.52 12.58
C GLU A 270 -18.84 16.29 13.57
N VAL A 271 -17.55 16.43 13.26
CA VAL A 271 -16.57 17.12 14.10
C VAL A 271 -15.66 18.02 13.26
N PRO A 272 -15.27 19.21 13.77
CA PRO A 272 -14.42 20.16 13.03
C PRO A 272 -12.92 19.86 13.16
N TYR A 273 -12.56 18.69 13.70
CA TYR A 273 -11.17 18.29 13.95
C TYR A 273 -10.92 16.88 13.42
N TYR A 274 -9.64 16.55 13.23
CA TYR A 274 -9.17 15.20 12.97
C TYR A 274 -8.15 14.81 14.04
N THR A 275 -7.89 13.51 14.17
CA THR A 275 -6.90 13.01 15.12
C THR A 275 -5.59 12.69 14.43
N GLU A 276 -4.49 13.04 15.09
CA GLU A 276 -3.13 12.72 14.67
C GLU A 276 -2.37 12.11 15.83
N VAL A 277 -1.82 10.91 15.60
CA VAL A 277 -0.98 10.24 16.57
C VAL A 277 0.44 10.77 16.45
N ARG A 278 1.06 10.99 17.60
CA ARG A 278 2.49 11.26 17.71
C ARG A 278 3.21 9.95 18.00
N ASP A 279 4.03 9.52 17.06
CA ASP A 279 4.94 8.40 17.29
C ASP A 279 6.20 8.90 18.03
N VAL A 280 6.65 8.14 19.02
CA VAL A 280 7.86 8.40 19.79
C VAL A 280 8.71 7.14 19.74
N THR A 281 9.73 7.17 18.90
CA THR A 281 10.72 6.10 18.85
C THR A 281 11.84 6.43 19.82
N GLU A 282 12.00 5.65 20.88
CA GLU A 282 13.22 5.67 21.67
C GLU A 282 14.36 5.09 20.80
N THR A 283 15.44 5.87 20.67
CA THR A 283 16.64 5.51 19.89
C THR A 283 17.75 5.05 20.79
#